data_AF-A0A2V6T691-F1
#
_entry.id   AF-A0A2V6T691-F1
#
_cell.length_a   1.000
_cell.length_b   1.000
_cell.length_c   1.000
_cell.angle_alpha   90.00
_cell.angle_beta   90.00
_cell.angle_gamma   90.00
#
_symmetry.space_group_name_H-M   'P 1'
#
loop_
_entity.id
_entity.type
_entity.pdbx_description
1 polymer ?
#
loop_
_entity_poly.entity_id
_entity_poly.type
_entity_poly.pdbx_seq_one_letter_code
_entity_poly.pdbx_strand_id
1 'polypeptide(L)'
;MATRAWSVSSAPDVLAHLRARFPARLSGPLAVFLATAALVTGPRPSPAAVLLTTALAGSLVLQFRLWDDLADLPQDRRRHPDRILSRARTTRPFRRLLAATVALNVGLLAVRPGAGPRLVALGFLSAALGVWYGRLREIWPHPVLAYHVVLAKYPVFVCLLSAPGGSVRRLVVAMALVYLCVGVYEALHDPALARAPAVPGVLILEMAGLVAVSALASAGVGGRGLPAALITGAGLAAGAGALAGLYARNRSGGEPGPWGYAVFVLGFGALLTLSLEASP
;
A
#
# COMPACT_ATOMS: atom_id res chain seq x y z
N MET A 1 18.24 -27.00 -28.52
CA MET A 1 17.93 -26.12 -27.36
C MET A 1 18.84 -24.91 -27.41
N ALA A 2 18.38 -23.80 -27.95
CA ALA A 2 19.20 -22.59 -28.08
C ALA A 2 19.24 -21.83 -26.75
N THR A 3 20.41 -21.79 -26.13
CA THR A 3 20.73 -20.87 -25.03
C THR A 3 20.66 -19.43 -25.55
N ARG A 4 19.52 -18.75 -25.38
CA ARG A 4 19.46 -17.29 -25.53
C ARG A 4 20.47 -16.69 -24.55
N ALA A 5 21.58 -16.19 -25.08
CA ALA A 5 22.48 -15.34 -24.34
C ALA A 5 21.75 -14.01 -24.07
N TRP A 6 21.11 -13.91 -22.90
CA TRP A 6 20.44 -12.69 -22.48
C TRP A 6 21.50 -11.60 -22.28
N SER A 7 21.31 -10.50 -22.99
CA SER A 7 22.22 -9.37 -23.12
C SER A 7 22.44 -8.65 -21.78
N VAL A 8 23.53 -7.89 -21.73
CA VAL A 8 23.93 -7.02 -20.62
C VAL A 8 22.74 -6.11 -20.25
N SER A 9 22.38 -6.06 -18.97
CA SER A 9 21.12 -5.50 -18.47
C SER A 9 20.73 -4.17 -19.13
N SER A 10 19.65 -4.22 -19.89
CA SER A 10 19.25 -3.23 -20.88
C SER A 10 17.89 -2.59 -20.52
N ALA A 11 17.52 -1.48 -21.17
CA ALA A 11 16.18 -0.87 -21.00
C ALA A 11 15.01 -1.86 -21.22
N PRO A 12 15.08 -2.81 -22.18
CA PRO A 12 14.13 -3.92 -22.30
C PRO A 12 13.93 -4.74 -21.02
N ASP A 13 14.99 -5.04 -20.26
CA ASP A 13 14.89 -5.84 -19.03
C ASP A 13 14.17 -5.07 -17.92
N VAL A 14 14.44 -3.75 -17.82
CA VAL A 14 13.73 -2.86 -16.90
C VAL A 14 12.24 -2.83 -17.25
N LEU A 15 11.89 -2.68 -18.52
CA LEU A 15 10.50 -2.67 -18.96
C LEU A 15 9.81 -4.02 -18.71
N ALA A 16 10.48 -5.12 -18.99
CA ALA A 16 9.97 -6.46 -18.70
C ALA A 16 9.73 -6.66 -17.20
N HIS A 17 10.66 -6.21 -16.37
CA HIS A 17 10.52 -6.22 -14.91
C HIS A 17 9.32 -5.38 -14.45
N LEU A 18 9.18 -4.15 -14.97
CA LEU A 18 8.03 -3.29 -14.64
C LEU A 18 6.70 -3.92 -15.06
N ARG A 19 6.61 -4.56 -16.23
CA ARG A 19 5.39 -5.27 -16.65
C ARG A 19 5.06 -6.45 -15.74
N ALA A 20 6.08 -7.17 -15.27
CA ALA A 20 5.90 -8.34 -14.42
C ALA A 20 5.56 -7.95 -12.96
N ARG A 21 6.24 -6.94 -12.41
CA ARG A 21 6.14 -6.57 -10.98
C ARG A 21 5.21 -5.40 -10.73
N PHE A 22 4.95 -4.57 -11.73
CA PHE A 22 4.11 -3.38 -11.66
C PHE A 22 2.98 -3.40 -12.69
N PRO A 23 2.20 -4.50 -12.80
CA PRO A 23 1.11 -4.54 -13.77
C PRO A 23 0.09 -3.46 -13.41
N ALA A 24 -0.29 -2.63 -14.39
CA ALA A 24 -1.16 -1.47 -14.17
C ALA A 24 -2.47 -1.82 -13.45
N ARG A 25 -3.00 -3.02 -13.69
CA ARG A 25 -4.19 -3.57 -13.03
C ARG A 25 -4.07 -3.74 -11.52
N LEU A 26 -2.85 -3.83 -10.98
CA LEU A 26 -2.60 -4.00 -9.53
C LEU A 26 -2.09 -2.69 -8.91
N SER A 27 -1.09 -2.08 -9.53
CA SER A 27 -0.49 -0.87 -8.98
C SER A 27 -1.36 0.38 -9.15
N GLY A 28 -2.19 0.43 -10.20
CA GLY A 28 -3.10 1.53 -10.45
C GLY A 28 -4.14 1.69 -9.34
N PRO A 29 -4.92 0.64 -9.01
CA PRO A 29 -5.89 0.70 -7.92
C PRO A 29 -5.28 1.09 -6.57
N LEU A 30 -4.09 0.56 -6.22
CA LEU A 30 -3.40 0.93 -4.99
C LEU A 30 -2.99 2.42 -4.97
N ALA A 31 -2.47 2.94 -6.08
CA ALA A 31 -2.13 4.36 -6.19
C ALA A 31 -3.36 5.25 -6.03
N VAL A 32 -4.48 4.89 -6.68
CA VAL A 32 -5.76 5.59 -6.53
C VAL A 32 -6.27 5.51 -5.09
N PHE A 33 -6.15 4.35 -4.45
CA PHE A 33 -6.56 4.15 -3.06
C PHE A 33 -5.79 5.05 -2.10
N LEU A 34 -4.47 5.10 -2.22
CA LEU A 34 -3.59 5.98 -1.43
C LEU A 34 -3.89 7.46 -1.69
N ALA A 35 -4.11 7.83 -2.95
CA ALA A 35 -4.46 9.20 -3.32
C ALA A 35 -5.80 9.61 -2.72
N THR A 36 -6.83 8.77 -2.85
CA THR A 36 -8.14 9.00 -2.22
C THR A 36 -7.98 9.14 -0.71
N ALA A 37 -7.24 8.25 -0.05
CA ALA A 37 -7.00 8.31 1.39
C ALA A 37 -6.39 9.64 1.83
N ALA A 38 -5.46 10.18 1.05
CA ALA A 38 -4.85 11.47 1.32
C ALA A 38 -5.79 12.67 1.04
N LEU A 39 -6.54 12.61 -0.05
CA LEU A 39 -7.41 13.71 -0.50
C LEU A 39 -8.61 13.92 0.43
N VAL A 40 -9.16 12.86 1.03
CA VAL A 40 -10.31 12.97 1.95
C VAL A 40 -9.97 13.65 3.28
N THR A 41 -8.69 13.84 3.59
CA THR A 41 -8.23 14.50 4.83
C THR A 41 -8.40 16.01 4.80
N GLY A 42 -8.45 16.61 3.60
CA GLY A 42 -8.35 18.05 3.38
C GLY A 42 -9.63 18.68 2.81
N PRO A 43 -9.53 19.92 2.31
CA PRO A 43 -10.59 20.57 1.55
C PRO A 43 -10.79 19.89 0.19
N ARG A 44 -11.88 20.23 -0.51
CA ARG A 44 -12.20 19.69 -1.82
C ARG A 44 -11.05 19.94 -2.81
N PRO A 45 -10.44 18.90 -3.40
CA PRO A 45 -9.28 19.06 -4.25
C PRO A 45 -9.67 19.56 -5.65
N SER A 46 -8.77 20.34 -6.27
CA SER A 46 -8.88 20.65 -7.70
C SER A 46 -8.55 19.42 -8.57
N PRO A 47 -9.02 19.35 -9.83
CA PRO A 47 -8.68 18.24 -10.73
C PRO A 47 -7.17 18.04 -10.90
N ALA A 48 -6.40 19.13 -10.98
CA ALA A 48 -4.95 19.08 -11.04
C ALA A 48 -4.34 18.47 -9.76
N ALA A 49 -4.88 18.82 -8.57
CA ALA A 49 -4.44 18.24 -7.31
C ALA A 49 -4.73 16.74 -7.23
N VAL A 50 -5.87 16.29 -7.75
CA VAL A 50 -6.19 14.85 -7.86
C VAL A 50 -5.16 14.14 -8.73
N LEU A 51 -4.93 14.64 -9.95
CA LEU A 51 -3.98 14.03 -10.89
C LEU A 51 -2.56 13.97 -10.32
N LEU A 52 -2.06 15.07 -9.78
CA LEU A 52 -0.72 15.14 -9.21
C LEU A 52 -0.57 14.24 -7.97
N THR A 53 -1.60 14.13 -7.14
CA THR A 53 -1.56 13.27 -5.94
C THR A 53 -1.57 11.79 -6.34
N THR A 54 -2.38 11.41 -7.33
CA THR A 54 -2.39 10.04 -7.87
C THR A 54 -1.08 9.70 -8.57
N ALA A 55 -0.50 10.62 -9.34
CA ALA A 55 0.80 10.43 -9.97
C ALA A 55 1.91 10.23 -8.93
N LEU A 56 1.94 11.09 -7.91
CA LEU A 56 2.89 10.98 -6.80
C LEU A 56 2.70 9.70 -5.98
N ALA A 57 1.45 9.27 -5.74
CA ALA A 57 1.18 8.00 -5.08
C ALA A 57 1.72 6.82 -5.90
N GLY A 58 1.47 6.82 -7.22
CA GLY A 58 2.00 5.81 -8.13
C GLY A 58 3.53 5.76 -8.17
N SER A 59 4.19 6.93 -8.20
CA SER A 59 5.65 7.01 -8.19
C SER A 59 6.27 6.64 -6.85
N LEU A 60 5.61 6.89 -5.72
CA LEU A 60 6.03 6.39 -4.40
C LEU A 60 5.92 4.86 -4.33
N VAL A 61 4.80 4.29 -4.76
CA VAL A 61 4.62 2.83 -4.82
C VAL A 61 5.70 2.20 -5.72
N LEU A 62 5.99 2.82 -6.86
CA LEU A 62 7.05 2.37 -7.76
C LEU A 62 8.45 2.45 -7.12
N GLN A 63 8.79 3.58 -6.50
CA GLN A 63 10.08 3.77 -5.83
C GLN A 63 10.30 2.68 -4.78
N PHE A 64 9.37 2.54 -3.83
CA PHE A 64 9.57 1.64 -2.71
C PHE A 64 9.46 0.18 -3.10
N ARG A 65 8.64 -0.18 -4.10
CA ARG A 65 8.59 -1.57 -4.60
C ARG A 65 9.87 -1.95 -5.35
N LEU A 66 10.46 -1.03 -6.12
CA LEU A 66 11.74 -1.25 -6.77
C LEU A 66 12.88 -1.36 -5.75
N TRP A 67 12.82 -0.59 -4.66
CA TRP A 67 13.74 -0.74 -3.55
C TRP A 67 13.58 -2.11 -2.89
N ASP A 68 12.36 -2.52 -2.53
CA ASP A 68 12.09 -3.84 -1.95
C ASP A 68 12.69 -4.96 -2.82
N ASP A 69 12.40 -4.96 -4.12
CA ASP A 69 12.91 -5.96 -5.06
C ASP A 69 14.46 -5.97 -5.13
N LEU A 70 15.11 -4.80 -5.04
CA LEU A 70 16.58 -4.69 -5.01
C LEU A 70 17.18 -5.17 -3.67
N ALA A 71 16.52 -4.91 -2.56
CA ALA A 71 16.94 -5.34 -1.23
C ALA A 71 16.77 -6.85 -1.04
N ASP A 72 15.69 -7.41 -1.59
CA ASP A 72 15.38 -8.84 -1.53
C ASP A 72 16.17 -9.69 -2.51
N LEU A 73 16.91 -9.07 -3.45
CA LEU A 73 17.64 -9.77 -4.52
C LEU A 73 18.48 -10.97 -4.06
N PRO A 74 19.28 -10.92 -2.96
CA PRO A 74 20.03 -12.08 -2.51
C PRO A 74 19.16 -13.27 -2.13
N GLN A 75 17.98 -13.01 -1.53
CA GLN A 75 17.01 -14.02 -1.11
C GLN A 75 16.21 -14.52 -2.32
N ASP A 76 15.80 -13.60 -3.19
CA ASP A 76 15.07 -13.87 -4.43
C ASP A 76 15.88 -14.73 -5.40
N ARG A 77 17.21 -14.58 -5.47
CA ARG A 77 18.06 -15.49 -6.26
C ARG A 77 17.99 -16.95 -5.80
N ARG A 78 17.71 -17.19 -4.52
CA ARG A 78 17.57 -18.55 -3.96
C ARG A 78 16.14 -19.07 -4.06
N ARG A 79 15.15 -18.23 -3.74
CA ARG A 79 13.73 -18.63 -3.65
C ARG A 79 12.97 -18.49 -4.95
N HIS A 80 13.37 -17.55 -5.79
CA HIS A 80 12.71 -17.20 -7.04
C HIS A 80 13.73 -16.93 -8.15
N PRO A 81 14.56 -17.93 -8.52
CA PRO A 81 15.62 -17.79 -9.52
C PRO A 81 15.07 -17.40 -10.90
N ASP A 82 13.77 -17.58 -11.12
CA ASP A 82 13.10 -17.27 -12.39
C ASP A 82 12.74 -15.79 -12.55
N ARG A 83 12.79 -14.99 -11.48
CA ARG A 83 12.51 -13.56 -11.55
C ARG A 83 13.54 -12.83 -12.41
N ILE A 84 13.06 -11.86 -13.19
CA ILE A 84 13.90 -11.05 -14.11
C ILE A 84 15.09 -10.42 -13.38
N LEU A 85 14.85 -9.84 -12.21
CA LEU A 85 15.91 -9.20 -11.42
C LEU A 85 16.91 -10.22 -10.85
N SER A 86 16.44 -11.41 -10.43
CA SER A 86 17.31 -12.52 -9.98
C SER A 86 18.29 -12.97 -11.06
N ARG A 87 17.83 -13.01 -12.32
CA ARG A 87 18.61 -13.40 -13.51
C ARG A 87 19.47 -12.27 -14.09
N ALA A 88 19.26 -11.03 -13.66
CA ALA A 88 19.99 -9.89 -14.20
C ALA A 88 21.49 -9.98 -13.85
N ARG A 89 22.34 -9.90 -14.88
CA ARG A 89 23.81 -9.87 -14.73
C ARG A 89 24.28 -8.62 -13.97
N THR A 90 23.60 -7.48 -14.14
CA THR A 90 23.88 -6.26 -13.37
C THR A 90 22.59 -5.58 -12.90
N THR A 91 22.65 -4.97 -11.71
CA THR A 91 21.55 -4.21 -11.11
C THR A 91 21.59 -2.73 -11.44
N ARG A 92 22.60 -2.26 -12.20
CA ARG A 92 22.82 -0.83 -12.50
C ARG A 92 21.59 -0.15 -13.13
N PRO A 93 20.90 -0.71 -14.15
CA PRO A 93 19.72 -0.06 -14.74
C PRO A 93 18.57 0.13 -13.74
N PHE A 94 18.34 -0.87 -12.87
CA PHE A 94 17.34 -0.82 -11.82
C PHE A 94 17.67 0.23 -10.75
N ARG A 95 18.95 0.33 -10.35
CA ARG A 95 19.42 1.38 -9.43
C ARG A 95 19.28 2.78 -10.03
N ARG A 96 19.52 2.95 -11.34
CA ARG A 96 19.29 4.22 -12.05
C ARG A 96 17.81 4.58 -12.08
N LEU A 97 16.93 3.61 -12.36
CA LEU A 97 15.49 3.83 -12.31
C LEU A 97 15.05 4.21 -10.88
N LEU A 98 15.57 3.54 -9.86
CA LEU A 98 15.31 3.90 -8.46
C LEU A 98 15.76 5.33 -8.14
N ALA A 99 16.97 5.72 -8.56
CA ALA A 99 17.45 7.09 -8.37
C ALA A 99 16.56 8.11 -9.09
N ALA A 100 16.10 7.79 -10.30
CA ALA A 100 15.18 8.65 -11.05
C ALA A 100 13.81 8.79 -10.37
N THR A 101 13.25 7.71 -9.81
CA THR A 101 11.98 7.77 -9.08
C THR A 101 12.10 8.51 -7.75
N VAL A 102 13.24 8.37 -7.04
CA VAL A 102 13.56 9.19 -5.87
C VAL A 102 13.62 10.67 -6.24
N ALA A 103 14.38 11.04 -7.29
CA ALA A 103 14.50 12.42 -7.74
C ALA A 103 13.15 13.01 -8.16
N LEU A 104 12.32 12.23 -8.86
CA LEU A 104 10.95 12.62 -9.21
C LEU A 104 10.10 12.89 -7.97
N ASN A 105 10.11 11.99 -6.99
CA ASN A 105 9.31 12.14 -5.77
C ASN A 105 9.77 13.33 -4.92
N VAL A 106 11.08 13.54 -4.80
CA VAL A 106 11.64 14.74 -4.15
C VAL A 106 11.21 16.01 -4.87
N GLY A 107 11.32 16.06 -6.20
CA GLY A 107 10.91 17.22 -6.99
C GLY A 107 9.41 17.51 -6.86
N LEU A 108 8.56 16.49 -6.97
CA LEU A 108 7.11 16.61 -6.80
C LEU A 108 6.71 17.06 -5.39
N LEU A 109 7.43 16.64 -4.35
CA LEU A 109 7.20 17.09 -2.97
C LEU A 109 7.72 18.51 -2.73
N ALA A 110 8.85 18.87 -3.33
CA ALA A 110 9.50 20.18 -3.17
C ALA A 110 8.66 21.34 -3.71
N VAL A 111 7.90 21.11 -4.78
CA VAL A 111 7.01 22.14 -5.37
C VAL A 111 5.67 22.29 -4.64
N ARG A 112 5.39 21.46 -3.62
CA ARG A 112 4.13 21.52 -2.88
C ARG A 112 4.25 22.37 -1.60
N PRO A 113 3.16 23.02 -1.16
CA PRO A 113 3.14 23.70 0.13
C PRO A 113 3.49 22.75 1.28
N GLY A 114 4.38 23.17 2.20
CA GLY A 114 4.85 22.31 3.28
C GLY A 114 5.91 21.28 2.85
N ALA A 115 6.71 21.60 1.83
CA ALA A 115 7.77 20.74 1.32
C ALA A 115 8.75 20.23 2.40
N GLY A 116 9.23 21.11 3.29
CA GLY A 116 10.23 20.78 4.30
C GLY A 116 9.88 19.55 5.15
N PRO A 117 8.78 19.59 5.93
CA PRO A 117 8.35 18.44 6.73
C PRO A 117 8.13 17.16 5.91
N ARG A 118 7.62 17.26 4.67
CA ARG A 118 7.41 16.09 3.80
C ARG A 118 8.72 15.48 3.31
N LEU A 119 9.70 16.30 2.94
CA LEU A 119 11.02 15.82 2.54
C LEU A 119 11.75 15.18 3.72
N VAL A 120 11.62 15.74 4.92
CA VAL A 120 12.11 15.12 6.17
C VAL A 120 11.43 13.77 6.41
N ALA A 121 10.10 13.69 6.29
CA ALA A 121 9.37 12.43 6.46
C ALA A 121 9.76 11.37 5.41
N LEU A 122 9.94 11.76 4.14
CA LEU A 122 10.42 10.85 3.09
C LEU A 122 11.85 10.39 3.37
N GLY A 123 12.73 11.29 3.79
CA GLY A 123 14.10 10.99 4.17
C GLY A 123 14.17 10.03 5.36
N PHE A 124 13.38 10.30 6.40
CA PHE A 124 13.26 9.44 7.57
C PHE A 124 12.73 8.05 7.21
N LEU A 125 11.64 7.97 6.43
CA LEU A 125 11.10 6.70 5.95
C LEU A 125 12.15 5.90 5.17
N SER A 126 12.88 6.57 4.26
CA SER A 126 13.93 5.96 3.46
C SER A 126 15.08 5.46 4.34
N ALA A 127 15.50 6.25 5.34
CA ALA A 127 16.53 5.86 6.29
C ALA A 127 16.09 4.67 7.15
N ALA A 128 14.87 4.71 7.69
CA ALA A 128 14.32 3.64 8.52
C ALA A 128 14.23 2.30 7.75
N LEU A 129 13.72 2.33 6.52
CA LEU A 129 13.68 1.14 5.66
C LEU A 129 15.08 0.70 5.23
N GLY A 130 16.01 1.63 4.98
CA GLY A 130 17.41 1.31 4.72
C GLY A 130 18.07 0.57 5.88
N VAL A 131 17.85 1.03 7.13
CA VAL A 131 18.33 0.37 8.34
C VAL A 131 17.66 -1.00 8.52
N TRP A 132 16.36 -1.09 8.24
CA TRP A 132 15.63 -2.36 8.27
C TRP A 132 16.25 -3.40 7.33
N TYR A 133 16.39 -3.06 6.04
CA TYR A 133 16.94 -3.96 5.03
C TYR A 133 18.43 -4.27 5.23
N GLY A 134 19.20 -3.31 5.73
CA GLY A 134 20.65 -3.45 5.85
C GLY A 134 21.13 -4.16 7.13
N ARG A 135 20.32 -4.15 8.21
CA ARG A 135 20.74 -4.71 9.50
C ARG A 135 19.61 -5.40 10.26
N LEU A 136 18.52 -4.69 10.53
CA LEU A 136 17.54 -5.16 11.53
C LEU A 136 16.80 -6.43 11.10
N ARG A 137 16.55 -6.61 9.81
CA ARG A 137 15.87 -7.81 9.28
C ARG A 137 16.66 -9.11 9.56
N GLU A 138 17.98 -9.04 9.56
CA GLU A 138 18.83 -10.20 9.85
C GLU A 138 18.86 -10.51 11.34
N ILE A 139 18.79 -9.49 12.18
CA ILE A 139 18.79 -9.61 13.65
C ILE A 139 17.43 -10.12 14.14
N TRP A 140 16.33 -9.64 13.56
CA TRP A 140 14.95 -9.99 13.94
C TRP A 140 14.17 -10.61 12.77
N PRO A 141 14.43 -11.89 12.43
CA PRO A 141 13.83 -12.55 11.27
C PRO A 141 12.36 -12.96 11.47
N HIS A 142 11.61 -12.31 12.35
CA HIS A 142 10.22 -12.69 12.65
C HIS A 142 9.30 -12.27 11.47
N PRO A 143 8.58 -13.21 10.83
CA PRO A 143 7.84 -12.94 9.59
C PRO A 143 6.76 -11.88 9.75
N VAL A 144 6.02 -11.90 10.88
CA VAL A 144 4.98 -10.91 11.19
C VAL A 144 5.58 -9.51 11.41
N LEU A 145 6.75 -9.43 12.06
CA LEU A 145 7.39 -8.14 12.30
C LEU A 145 7.91 -7.56 10.98
N ALA A 146 8.58 -8.38 10.18
CA ALA A 146 9.10 -7.98 8.88
C ALA A 146 7.99 -7.46 7.97
N TYR A 147 6.87 -8.17 7.96
CA TYR A 147 5.65 -7.78 7.28
C TYR A 147 5.14 -6.39 7.72
N HIS A 148 4.90 -6.17 9.02
CA HIS A 148 4.37 -4.89 9.50
C HIS A 148 5.33 -3.71 9.30
N VAL A 149 6.65 -3.93 9.46
CA VAL A 149 7.65 -2.89 9.22
C VAL A 149 7.62 -2.42 7.75
N VAL A 150 7.48 -3.36 6.81
CA VAL A 150 7.38 -3.01 5.38
C VAL A 150 6.05 -2.32 5.09
N LEU A 151 4.95 -2.73 5.72
CA LEU A 151 3.63 -2.11 5.53
C LEU A 151 3.50 -0.73 6.14
N ALA A 152 4.26 -0.40 7.18
CA ALA A 152 4.23 0.89 7.86
C ALA A 152 4.52 2.09 6.92
N LYS A 153 5.12 1.85 5.75
CA LYS A 153 5.32 2.89 4.73
C LYS A 153 4.03 3.43 4.13
N TYR A 154 2.96 2.62 4.02
CA TYR A 154 1.72 3.05 3.38
C TYR A 154 0.99 4.16 4.16
N PRO A 155 0.86 4.10 5.51
CA PRO A 155 0.43 5.24 6.32
C PRO A 155 1.28 6.49 6.10
N VAL A 156 2.61 6.35 6.01
CA VAL A 156 3.50 7.49 5.76
C VAL A 156 3.25 8.09 4.37
N PHE A 157 2.93 7.27 3.36
CA PHE A 157 2.50 7.79 2.05
C PHE A 157 1.26 8.66 2.17
N VAL A 158 0.25 8.25 2.96
CA VAL A 158 -0.93 9.08 3.20
C VAL A 158 -0.52 10.45 3.79
N CYS A 159 0.38 10.48 4.77
CA CYS A 159 0.92 11.73 5.32
C CYS A 159 1.64 12.59 4.26
N LEU A 160 2.50 11.99 3.46
CA LEU A 160 3.26 12.69 2.41
C LEU A 160 2.34 13.30 1.33
N LEU A 161 1.25 12.59 1.02
CA LEU A 161 0.30 12.98 -0.03
C LEU A 161 -0.74 14.01 0.46
N SER A 162 -1.04 14.04 1.76
CA SER A 162 -2.11 14.86 2.34
C SER A 162 -1.81 16.35 2.28
N ALA A 163 -2.84 17.17 2.04
CA ALA A 163 -2.74 18.62 2.01
C ALA A 163 -2.46 19.19 3.42
N PRO A 164 -1.71 20.31 3.55
CA PRO A 164 -1.56 20.97 4.84
C PRO A 164 -2.91 21.53 5.33
N GLY A 165 -3.10 21.60 6.64
CA GLY A 165 -4.33 22.12 7.24
C GLY A 165 -5.54 21.19 7.20
N GLY A 166 -5.36 19.93 6.79
CA GLY A 166 -6.39 18.90 6.86
C GLY A 166 -6.75 18.49 8.30
N SER A 167 -7.85 17.75 8.45
CA SER A 167 -8.27 17.21 9.74
C SER A 167 -7.34 16.10 10.19
N VAL A 168 -6.68 16.28 11.34
CA VAL A 168 -5.81 15.27 11.96
C VAL A 168 -6.57 13.97 12.21
N ARG A 169 -7.83 14.06 12.69
CA ARG A 169 -8.67 12.87 12.90
C ARG A 169 -8.88 12.10 11.59
N ARG A 170 -9.24 12.80 10.50
CA ARG A 170 -9.44 12.16 9.18
C ARG A 170 -8.15 11.55 8.65
N LEU A 171 -7.01 12.22 8.86
CA LEU A 171 -5.70 11.68 8.50
C LEU A 171 -5.39 10.38 9.25
N VAL A 172 -5.56 10.34 10.57
CA VAL A 172 -5.31 9.14 11.38
C VAL A 172 -6.24 7.99 10.96
N VAL A 173 -7.53 8.26 10.72
CA VAL A 173 -8.48 7.25 10.24
C VAL A 173 -8.07 6.74 8.85
N ALA A 174 -7.72 7.63 7.92
CA ALA A 174 -7.28 7.26 6.58
C ALA A 174 -5.99 6.42 6.59
N MET A 175 -5.01 6.79 7.43
CA MET A 175 -3.78 6.02 7.65
C MET A 175 -4.10 4.61 8.18
N ALA A 176 -4.98 4.51 9.18
CA ALA A 176 -5.37 3.24 9.76
C ALA A 176 -6.11 2.35 8.74
N LEU A 177 -7.05 2.92 7.97
CA LEU A 177 -7.75 2.19 6.90
C LEU A 177 -6.77 1.67 5.85
N VAL A 178 -5.83 2.50 5.39
CA VAL A 178 -4.82 2.09 4.41
C VAL A 178 -3.95 0.96 4.98
N TYR A 179 -3.46 1.11 6.21
CA TYR A 179 -2.66 0.10 6.87
C TYR A 179 -3.39 -1.24 6.96
N LEU A 180 -4.62 -1.23 7.48
CA LEU A 180 -5.42 -2.43 7.71
C LEU A 180 -5.85 -3.08 6.40
N CYS A 181 -6.22 -2.29 5.38
CA CYS A 181 -6.59 -2.85 4.07
C CYS A 181 -5.41 -3.54 3.39
N VAL A 182 -4.24 -2.90 3.36
CA VAL A 182 -3.03 -3.52 2.79
C VAL A 182 -2.59 -4.70 3.64
N GLY A 183 -2.74 -4.60 4.96
CA GLY A 183 -2.46 -5.68 5.90
C GLY A 183 -3.26 -6.94 5.60
N VAL A 184 -4.58 -6.83 5.73
CA VAL A 184 -5.51 -7.93 5.44
C VAL A 184 -5.31 -8.47 4.02
N TYR A 185 -5.10 -7.60 3.02
CA TYR A 185 -4.80 -8.03 1.65
C TYR A 185 -3.56 -8.94 1.61
N GLU A 186 -2.45 -8.47 2.14
CA GLU A 186 -1.16 -9.17 2.03
C GLU A 186 -1.18 -10.48 2.84
N ALA A 187 -1.80 -10.51 4.02
CA ALA A 187 -1.99 -11.73 4.81
C ALA A 187 -2.86 -12.78 4.12
N LEU A 188 -3.83 -12.36 3.31
CA LEU A 188 -4.68 -13.27 2.52
C LEU A 188 -4.01 -13.77 1.24
N HIS A 189 -3.08 -13.00 0.64
CA HIS A 189 -2.50 -13.31 -0.67
C HIS A 189 -1.11 -13.92 -0.62
N ASP A 190 -0.29 -13.62 0.40
CA ASP A 190 1.04 -14.21 0.52
C ASP A 190 0.94 -15.61 1.15
N PRO A 191 1.16 -16.70 0.38
CA PRO A 191 1.05 -18.06 0.91
C PRO A 191 2.12 -18.37 1.95
N ALA A 192 3.28 -17.70 1.90
CA ALA A 192 4.33 -17.89 2.88
C ALA A 192 3.93 -17.28 4.23
N LEU A 193 3.31 -16.09 4.20
CA LEU A 193 2.79 -15.44 5.40
C LEU A 193 1.59 -16.20 5.97
N ALA A 194 0.65 -16.63 5.12
CA ALA A 194 -0.55 -17.36 5.56
C ALA A 194 -0.24 -18.68 6.30
N ARG A 195 0.94 -19.28 6.07
CA ARG A 195 1.38 -20.50 6.75
C ARG A 195 2.08 -20.25 8.10
N ALA A 196 2.41 -19.00 8.43
CA ALA A 196 3.09 -18.69 9.69
C ALA A 196 2.12 -18.82 10.88
N PRO A 197 2.51 -19.47 12.00
CA PRO A 197 1.59 -19.81 13.10
C PRO A 197 0.83 -18.62 13.72
N ALA A 198 1.46 -17.44 13.78
CA ALA A 198 0.88 -16.24 14.40
C ALA A 198 -0.06 -15.45 13.46
N VAL A 199 0.01 -15.68 12.14
CA VAL A 199 -0.69 -14.86 11.14
C VAL A 199 -2.22 -14.98 11.21
N PRO A 200 -2.83 -16.15 11.48
CA PRO A 200 -4.28 -16.22 11.62
C PRO A 200 -4.83 -15.31 12.72
N GLY A 201 -4.14 -15.22 13.87
CA GLY A 201 -4.54 -14.33 14.96
C GLY A 201 -4.39 -12.86 14.59
N VAL A 202 -3.26 -12.51 13.96
CA VAL A 202 -3.03 -11.15 13.45
C VAL A 202 -4.08 -10.75 12.42
N LEU A 203 -4.41 -11.63 11.47
CA LEU A 203 -5.42 -11.38 10.45
C LEU A 203 -6.81 -11.11 11.05
N ILE A 204 -7.22 -11.87 12.08
CA ILE A 204 -8.48 -11.63 12.79
C ILE A 204 -8.46 -10.23 13.43
N LEU A 205 -7.37 -9.87 14.10
CA LEU A 205 -7.22 -8.55 14.72
C LEU A 205 -7.24 -7.42 13.68
N GLU A 206 -6.59 -7.60 12.53
CA GLU A 206 -6.59 -6.62 11.45
C GLU A 206 -7.98 -6.49 10.80
N MET A 207 -8.70 -7.58 10.59
CA MET A 207 -10.08 -7.55 10.08
C MET A 207 -11.02 -6.88 11.07
N ALA A 208 -10.93 -7.21 12.36
CA ALA A 208 -11.72 -6.57 13.41
C ALA A 208 -11.40 -5.07 13.52
N GLY A 209 -10.12 -4.72 13.46
CA GLY A 209 -9.64 -3.34 13.40
C GLY A 209 -10.19 -2.61 12.17
N LEU A 210 -10.22 -3.25 11.00
CA LEU A 210 -10.74 -2.65 9.77
C LEU A 210 -12.22 -2.33 9.90
N VAL A 211 -13.01 -3.24 10.47
CA VAL A 211 -14.44 -3.01 10.75
C VAL A 211 -14.61 -1.87 11.76
N ALA A 212 -13.85 -1.88 12.86
CA ALA A 212 -13.92 -0.84 13.89
C ALA A 212 -13.57 0.55 13.36
N VAL A 213 -12.48 0.67 12.59
CA VAL A 213 -12.06 1.95 11.99
C VAL A 213 -13.06 2.41 10.92
N SER A 214 -13.65 1.49 10.14
CA SER A 214 -14.71 1.82 9.18
C SER A 214 -15.98 2.31 9.88
N ALA A 215 -16.32 1.73 11.04
CA ALA A 215 -17.43 2.20 11.87
C ALA A 215 -17.15 3.60 12.45
N LEU A 216 -15.91 3.87 12.90
CA LEU A 216 -15.50 5.20 13.35
C LEU A 216 -15.59 6.23 12.21
N ALA A 217 -15.20 5.88 10.99
CA ALA A 217 -15.36 6.74 9.81
C ALA A 217 -16.85 7.03 9.51
N SER A 218 -17.74 6.11 9.86
CA SER A 218 -19.19 6.22 9.61
C SER A 218 -19.95 6.93 10.71
N ALA A 219 -19.43 6.95 11.95
CA ALA A 219 -20.09 7.57 13.09
C ALA A 219 -20.38 9.07 12.89
N GLY A 220 -19.51 9.78 12.18
CA GLY A 220 -19.73 11.20 11.83
C GLY A 220 -20.89 11.43 10.85
N VAL A 221 -21.33 10.40 10.12
CA VAL A 221 -22.43 10.48 9.15
C VAL A 221 -23.78 10.14 9.77
N GLY A 222 -23.81 9.38 10.88
CA GLY A 222 -25.04 8.99 11.59
C GLY A 222 -25.90 10.16 12.06
N GLY A 223 -25.30 11.34 12.26
CA GLY A 223 -26.03 12.58 12.58
C GLY A 223 -26.88 13.15 11.44
N ARG A 224 -26.80 12.61 10.22
CA ARG A 224 -27.51 13.09 9.02
C ARG A 224 -28.88 12.45 8.79
N GLY A 225 -29.36 11.68 9.77
CA GLY A 225 -30.70 11.07 9.76
C GLY A 225 -30.70 9.56 9.50
N LEU A 226 -31.86 8.95 9.73
CA LEU A 226 -32.07 7.51 9.69
C LEU A 226 -31.60 6.84 8.37
N PRO A 227 -31.85 7.40 7.17
CA PRO A 227 -31.43 6.74 5.93
C PRO A 227 -29.91 6.62 5.80
N ALA A 228 -29.16 7.65 6.20
CA ALA A 228 -27.71 7.63 6.15
C ALA A 228 -27.12 6.63 7.15
N ALA A 229 -27.72 6.52 8.35
CA ALA A 229 -27.35 5.52 9.35
C ALA A 229 -27.64 4.09 8.87
N LEU A 230 -28.78 3.85 8.21
CA LEU A 230 -29.13 2.53 7.67
C LEU A 230 -28.19 2.11 6.54
N ILE A 231 -27.90 3.01 5.59
CA ILE A 231 -26.99 2.72 4.46
C ILE A 231 -25.57 2.43 4.96
N THR A 232 -25.06 3.25 5.88
CA THR A 232 -23.72 3.05 6.45
C THR A 232 -23.65 1.78 7.30
N GLY A 233 -24.66 1.51 8.13
CA GLY A 233 -24.78 0.28 8.91
C GLY A 233 -24.84 -0.98 8.05
N ALA A 234 -25.68 -0.97 7.00
CA ALA A 234 -25.78 -2.09 6.06
C ALA A 234 -24.46 -2.34 5.31
N GLY A 235 -23.78 -1.27 4.89
CA GLY A 235 -22.45 -1.37 4.25
C GLY A 235 -21.40 -1.97 5.17
N LEU A 236 -21.37 -1.57 6.45
CA LEU A 236 -20.46 -2.14 7.45
C LEU A 236 -20.74 -3.62 7.70
N ALA A 237 -22.02 -3.99 7.86
CA ALA A 237 -22.42 -5.38 8.07
C ALA A 237 -22.05 -6.26 6.86
N ALA A 238 -22.33 -5.79 5.64
CA ALA A 238 -21.95 -6.48 4.42
C ALA A 238 -20.42 -6.62 4.30
N GLY A 239 -19.66 -5.58 4.67
CA GLY A 239 -18.20 -5.62 4.68
C GLY A 239 -17.63 -6.62 5.68
N ALA A 240 -18.16 -6.64 6.91
CA ALA A 240 -17.78 -7.62 7.92
C ALA A 240 -18.09 -9.06 7.46
N GLY A 241 -19.27 -9.28 6.87
CA GLY A 241 -19.64 -10.57 6.28
C GLY A 241 -18.70 -11.00 5.14
N ALA A 242 -18.32 -10.07 4.27
CA ALA A 242 -17.37 -10.33 3.19
C ALA A 242 -15.97 -10.71 3.72
N LEU A 243 -15.47 -10.00 4.75
CA LEU A 243 -14.20 -10.33 5.41
C LEU A 243 -14.23 -11.70 6.09
N ALA A 244 -15.33 -12.03 6.78
CA ALA A 244 -15.52 -13.34 7.39
C ALA A 244 -15.55 -14.46 6.34
N GLY A 245 -16.23 -14.24 5.21
CA GLY A 245 -16.25 -15.18 4.09
C GLY A 245 -14.87 -15.38 3.45
N LEU A 246 -14.10 -14.29 3.28
CA LEU A 246 -12.72 -14.33 2.81
C LEU A 246 -11.82 -15.14 3.75
N TYR A 247 -11.93 -14.91 5.06
CA TYR A 247 -11.20 -15.66 6.06
C TYR A 247 -11.53 -17.15 6.01
N ALA A 248 -12.82 -17.51 6.02
CA ALA A 248 -13.27 -18.89 5.96
C ALA A 248 -12.75 -19.63 4.71
N ARG A 249 -12.79 -18.97 3.55
CA ARG A 249 -12.28 -19.51 2.29
C ARG A 249 -10.76 -19.69 2.29
N ASN A 250 -10.02 -18.72 2.84
CA ASN A 250 -8.57 -18.84 2.99
C ASN A 250 -8.21 -20.03 3.90
N ARG A 251 -8.98 -20.25 4.98
CA ARG A 251 -8.77 -21.37 5.91
C ARG A 251 -9.14 -22.73 5.33
N SER A 252 -10.10 -22.80 4.40
CA SER A 252 -10.45 -24.04 3.71
C SER A 252 -9.49 -24.41 2.57
N GLY A 253 -8.41 -23.65 2.36
CA GLY A 253 -7.43 -23.89 1.30
C GLY A 253 -7.94 -23.52 -0.09
N GLY A 254 -9.05 -22.76 -0.17
CA GLY A 254 -9.53 -22.23 -1.45
C GLY A 254 -8.51 -21.28 -2.05
N GLU A 255 -8.30 -21.36 -3.36
CA GLU A 255 -7.40 -20.43 -4.04
C GLU A 255 -7.82 -18.97 -3.78
N PRO A 256 -6.85 -18.06 -3.56
CA PRO A 256 -7.10 -16.63 -3.45
C PRO A 256 -7.61 -16.13 -4.80
N GLY A 257 -8.93 -16.20 -5.00
CA GLY A 257 -9.59 -15.63 -6.17
C GLY A 257 -9.51 -14.10 -6.18
N PRO A 258 -10.14 -13.43 -7.16
CA PRO A 258 -10.15 -11.96 -7.26
C PRO A 258 -10.79 -11.25 -6.05
N TRP A 259 -11.42 -12.01 -5.16
CA TRP A 259 -12.07 -11.57 -3.93
C TRP A 259 -11.15 -10.85 -2.96
N GLY A 260 -9.84 -11.08 -3.04
CA GLY A 260 -8.89 -10.38 -2.21
C GLY A 260 -8.88 -8.85 -2.40
N TYR A 261 -9.32 -8.35 -3.55
CA TYR A 261 -9.52 -6.91 -3.77
C TYR A 261 -10.75 -6.34 -3.08
N ALA A 262 -11.65 -7.18 -2.57
CA ALA A 262 -12.84 -6.72 -1.83
C ALA A 262 -12.45 -5.89 -0.60
N VAL A 263 -11.31 -6.19 0.02
CA VAL A 263 -10.77 -5.41 1.14
C VAL A 263 -10.54 -3.94 0.75
N PHE A 264 -10.05 -3.68 -0.46
CA PHE A 264 -9.88 -2.32 -0.96
C PHE A 264 -11.20 -1.67 -1.33
N VAL A 265 -12.19 -2.41 -1.83
CA VAL A 265 -13.55 -1.89 -2.07
C VAL A 265 -14.17 -1.40 -0.76
N LEU A 266 -14.04 -2.19 0.32
CA LEU A 266 -14.49 -1.79 1.66
C LEU A 266 -13.74 -0.56 2.16
N GLY A 267 -12.41 -0.54 2.02
CA GLY A 267 -11.60 0.62 2.36
C GLY A 267 -12.01 1.88 1.59
N PHE A 268 -12.26 1.78 0.28
CA PHE A 268 -12.75 2.89 -0.53
C PHE A 268 -14.11 3.39 -0.03
N GLY A 269 -15.04 2.49 0.28
CA GLY A 269 -16.34 2.85 0.85
C GLY A 269 -16.17 3.65 2.15
N ALA A 270 -15.32 3.17 3.07
CA ALA A 270 -15.05 3.87 4.32
C ALA A 270 -14.40 5.26 4.12
N LEU A 271 -13.45 5.38 3.18
CA LEU A 271 -12.84 6.67 2.82
C LEU A 271 -13.84 7.64 2.21
N LEU A 272 -14.77 7.15 1.37
CA LEU A 272 -15.84 7.98 0.82
C LEU A 272 -16.78 8.46 1.92
N THR A 273 -17.18 7.60 2.86
CA THR A 273 -17.98 7.99 4.03
C THR A 273 -17.25 9.05 4.86
N LEU A 274 -15.94 8.91 5.07
CA LEU A 274 -15.10 9.91 5.76
C LEU A 274 -15.07 11.26 5.00
N SER A 275 -15.12 11.23 3.68
CA SER A 275 -15.17 12.44 2.85
C SER A 275 -16.51 13.18 2.97
N LEU A 276 -17.60 12.43 3.17
CA LEU A 276 -18.93 13.01 3.32
C LEU A 276 -19.01 13.84 4.59
N GLU A 277 -18.36 13.44 5.69
CA GLU A 277 -18.33 14.20 6.94
C GLU A 277 -17.80 15.64 6.76
N ALA A 278 -16.96 15.89 5.75
CA ALA A 278 -16.32 17.18 5.52
C ALA A 278 -17.20 18.24 4.83
N SER A 279 -18.38 17.85 4.32
CA SER A 279 -19.33 18.78 3.71
C SER A 279 -20.26 19.38 4.79
N PRO A 280 -20.26 20.71 4.98
CA PRO A 280 -21.29 21.37 5.79
C PRO A 280 -22.69 21.17 5.19
#